data_AF-A0A918U6A6-F1
#
_entry.id   AF-A0A918U6A6-F1
#
_cell.length_a   1.000
_cell.length_b   1.000
_cell.length_c   1.000
_cell.angle_alpha   90.00
_cell.angle_beta   90.00
_cell.angle_gamma   90.00
#
_symmetry.space_group_name_H-M   'P 1'
#
loop_
_entity.id
_entity.type
_entity.pdbx_description
1 polymer ?
#
loop_
_entity_poly.entity_id
_entity_poly.type
_entity_poly.pdbx_seq_one_letter_code
_entity_poly.pdbx_strand_id
1 'polypeptide(L)'
;MNTVTAHDYAWIRTSPLFRPMMESGYTLTLVRGRTPREVLRTMEAEPRGTGEGTAGLIEADDAHRAEVDDYWDESYVAGAFSASGENGDWTLVLGLDSGLGIAAPCVETLSKGGRVVAHSTNGGKPIDLFHWFEDGELRTAFEGPSSRDGTTPDELVPLLREVGFPLTLEGEHDESAPDVDRKAAVLALTERLTGIRVTESLLRDATYVLGLVPEQPAEEWTGVVIDITDAQGERLYREWSYEEIAAASDRVRAQANAPVVVTYNGPPAPDRSEHETGA
;
A
#
# COMPACT_ATOMS: atom_id res chain seq x y z
N MET A 1 17.46 -19.73 -20.45
CA MET A 1 16.18 -19.05 -20.19
C MET A 1 16.50 -17.57 -20.13
N ASN A 2 15.74 -16.70 -20.81
CA ASN A 2 15.95 -15.26 -20.68
C ASN A 2 15.72 -14.86 -19.22
N THR A 3 16.70 -14.21 -18.62
CA THR A 3 16.62 -13.69 -17.27
C THR A 3 15.64 -12.52 -17.26
N VAL A 4 14.58 -12.62 -16.46
CA VAL A 4 13.56 -11.58 -16.29
C VAL A 4 14.18 -10.36 -15.61
N THR A 5 13.88 -9.18 -16.13
CA THR A 5 14.39 -7.89 -15.62
C THR A 5 13.26 -6.86 -15.52
N ALA A 6 13.55 -5.70 -14.93
CA ALA A 6 12.62 -4.57 -14.89
C ALA A 6 12.07 -4.19 -16.28
N HIS A 7 12.83 -4.41 -17.36
CA HIS A 7 12.40 -4.09 -18.71
C HIS A 7 11.17 -4.92 -19.15
N ASP A 8 11.08 -6.18 -18.72
CA ASP A 8 9.95 -7.07 -19.01
C ASP A 8 8.64 -6.61 -18.35
N TYR A 9 8.74 -5.70 -17.38
CA TYR A 9 7.64 -5.11 -16.62
C TYR A 9 7.40 -3.64 -16.94
N ALA A 10 8.09 -3.06 -17.94
CA ALA A 10 7.89 -1.66 -18.34
C ALA A 10 6.45 -1.35 -18.79
N TRP A 11 5.69 -2.37 -19.17
CA TRP A 11 4.27 -2.27 -19.57
C TRP A 11 3.37 -1.67 -18.47
N ILE A 12 3.76 -1.75 -17.19
CA ILE A 12 2.97 -1.19 -16.08
C ILE A 12 2.72 0.32 -16.23
N ARG A 13 3.63 1.05 -16.90
CA ARG A 13 3.50 2.50 -17.15
C ARG A 13 2.46 2.85 -18.20
N THR A 14 2.16 1.92 -19.10
CA THR A 14 1.17 2.07 -20.17
C THR A 14 -0.12 1.31 -19.91
N SER A 15 -0.16 0.51 -18.84
CA SER A 15 -1.30 -0.33 -18.50
C SER A 15 -2.47 0.53 -18.00
N PRO A 16 -3.66 0.41 -18.59
CA PRO A 16 -4.86 1.09 -18.08
C PRO A 16 -5.28 0.57 -16.70
N LEU A 17 -4.87 -0.65 -16.35
CA LEU A 17 -5.18 -1.30 -15.07
C LEU A 17 -4.20 -0.88 -13.98
N PHE A 18 -2.90 -0.93 -14.24
CA PHE A 18 -1.90 -0.57 -13.23
C PHE A 18 -1.80 0.93 -13.00
N ARG A 19 -2.10 1.77 -13.99
CA ARG A 19 -2.00 3.22 -13.82
C ARG A 19 -2.77 3.76 -12.60
N PRO A 20 -4.08 3.49 -12.42
CA PRO A 20 -4.80 3.96 -11.23
C PRO A 20 -4.25 3.34 -9.94
N MET A 21 -3.87 2.05 -9.94
CA MET A 21 -3.27 1.41 -8.76
C MET A 21 -1.92 2.04 -8.39
N MET A 22 -1.16 2.49 -9.37
CA MET A 22 0.13 3.16 -9.17
C MET A 22 -0.06 4.62 -8.72
N GLU A 23 -1.24 5.19 -8.87
CA GLU A 23 -1.59 6.52 -8.38
C GLU A 23 -2.13 6.44 -6.94
N SER A 24 -3.02 5.48 -6.66
CA SER A 24 -3.69 5.31 -5.37
C SER A 24 -2.92 4.47 -4.35
N GLY A 25 -2.13 3.51 -4.82
CA GLY A 25 -1.50 2.49 -4.00
C GLY A 25 -2.07 1.10 -4.24
N TYR A 26 -1.26 0.10 -3.92
CA TYR A 26 -1.68 -1.30 -3.87
C TYR A 26 -0.69 -2.13 -3.05
N THR A 27 -1.16 -3.31 -2.63
CA THR A 27 -0.33 -4.38 -2.09
C THR A 27 -0.52 -5.64 -2.92
N LEU A 28 0.58 -6.21 -3.41
CA LEU A 28 0.60 -7.51 -4.08
C LEU A 28 1.38 -8.49 -3.20
N THR A 29 0.72 -9.57 -2.79
CA THR A 29 1.34 -10.63 -1.98
C THR A 29 1.16 -11.99 -2.62
N LEU A 30 2.25 -12.76 -2.68
CA LEU A 30 2.28 -14.13 -3.15
C LEU A 30 2.60 -15.06 -1.98
N VAL A 31 1.72 -16.02 -1.71
CA VAL A 31 1.83 -16.99 -0.61
C VAL A 31 1.90 -18.41 -1.15
N ARG A 32 3.00 -19.13 -0.90
CA ARG A 32 3.17 -20.51 -1.37
C ARG A 32 2.40 -21.50 -0.50
N GLY A 33 1.71 -22.45 -1.13
CA GLY A 33 1.12 -23.61 -0.46
C GLY A 33 -0.14 -23.32 0.35
N ARG A 34 -0.77 -22.15 0.17
CA ARG A 34 -2.04 -21.78 0.82
C ARG A 34 -3.09 -21.48 -0.24
N THR A 35 -4.35 -21.77 0.07
CA THR A 35 -5.49 -21.43 -0.81
C THR A 35 -5.95 -19.98 -0.60
N PRO A 36 -6.64 -19.36 -1.58
CA PRO A 36 -7.17 -18.00 -1.46
C PRO A 36 -8.01 -17.76 -0.20
N ARG A 37 -8.87 -18.71 0.16
CA ARG A 37 -9.72 -18.62 1.35
C ARG A 37 -8.94 -18.74 2.65
N GLU A 38 -7.89 -19.55 2.69
CA GLU A 38 -7.03 -19.65 3.87
C GLU A 38 -6.25 -18.36 4.08
N VAL A 39 -5.72 -17.78 3.00
CA VAL A 39 -4.98 -16.52 3.07
C VAL A 39 -5.88 -15.39 3.58
N LEU A 40 -7.03 -15.18 2.96
CA LEU A 40 -7.99 -14.14 3.38
C LEU A 40 -8.47 -14.35 4.82
N ARG A 41 -8.69 -15.60 5.25
CA ARG A 41 -9.06 -15.89 6.64
C ARG A 41 -7.93 -15.53 7.62
N THR A 42 -6.67 -15.80 7.28
CA THR A 42 -5.52 -15.42 8.11
C THR A 42 -5.32 -13.91 8.14
N MET A 43 -5.77 -13.19 7.11
CA MET A 43 -5.86 -11.72 7.09
C MET A 43 -7.10 -11.18 7.83
N GLU A 44 -7.86 -12.05 8.51
CA GLU A 44 -9.09 -11.69 9.23
C GLU A 44 -10.17 -11.07 8.33
N ALA A 45 -10.12 -11.35 7.02
CA ALA A 45 -11.01 -10.74 6.06
C ALA A 45 -12.46 -11.25 6.22
N GLU A 46 -13.41 -10.31 6.22
CA GLU A 46 -14.82 -10.63 6.07
C GLU A 46 -15.09 -11.13 4.64
N PRO A 47 -15.66 -12.32 4.41
CA PRO A 47 -15.89 -12.83 3.06
C PRO A 47 -16.87 -11.96 2.25
N ARG A 48 -16.48 -11.55 1.04
CA ARG A 48 -17.30 -10.74 0.12
C ARG A 48 -17.68 -11.46 -1.19
N GLY A 49 -17.57 -12.79 -1.19
CA GLY A 49 -17.94 -13.62 -2.34
C GLY A 49 -16.82 -13.75 -3.36
N THR A 50 -17.16 -13.63 -4.64
CA THR A 50 -16.22 -13.78 -5.77
C THR A 50 -16.41 -12.67 -6.80
N GLY A 51 -15.33 -12.23 -7.42
CA GLY A 51 -15.32 -11.24 -8.50
C GLY A 51 -14.59 -11.76 -9.73
N GLU A 52 -15.15 -11.52 -10.92
CA GLU A 52 -14.49 -11.90 -12.18
C GLU A 52 -13.51 -10.80 -12.61
N GLY A 53 -12.24 -11.17 -12.67
CA GLY A 53 -11.17 -10.28 -13.06
C GLY A 53 -10.96 -9.11 -12.10
N THR A 54 -10.08 -8.21 -12.51
CA THR A 54 -9.92 -6.93 -11.81
C THR A 54 -11.17 -6.07 -11.86
N ALA A 55 -12.05 -6.27 -12.84
CA ALA A 55 -13.33 -5.56 -12.90
C ALA A 55 -14.22 -5.89 -11.68
N GLY A 56 -14.35 -7.18 -11.34
CA GLY A 56 -15.10 -7.59 -10.15
C GLY A 56 -14.44 -7.16 -8.84
N LEU A 57 -13.11 -7.10 -8.79
CA LEU A 57 -12.39 -6.54 -7.64
C LEU A 57 -12.66 -5.03 -7.46
N ILE A 58 -12.60 -4.27 -8.55
CA ILE A 58 -12.88 -2.82 -8.54
C ILE A 58 -14.33 -2.55 -8.17
N GLU A 59 -15.28 -3.33 -8.70
CA GLU A 59 -16.70 -3.19 -8.35
C GLU A 59 -16.94 -3.41 -6.85
N ALA A 60 -16.29 -4.40 -6.25
CA ALA A 60 -16.39 -4.65 -4.81
C ALA A 60 -15.78 -3.52 -3.98
N ASP A 61 -14.66 -2.95 -4.42
CA ASP A 61 -14.02 -1.81 -3.76
C ASP A 61 -14.84 -0.52 -3.89
N ASP A 62 -15.41 -0.25 -5.08
CA ASP A 62 -16.32 0.88 -5.30
C ASP A 62 -17.61 0.75 -4.47
N ALA A 63 -18.15 -0.46 -4.35
CA ALA A 63 -19.32 -0.72 -3.50
C ALA A 63 -19.00 -0.46 -2.02
N HIS A 64 -17.85 -0.93 -1.55
CA HIS A 64 -17.41 -0.68 -0.17
C HIS A 64 -17.21 0.83 0.10
N ARG A 65 -16.51 1.54 -0.80
CA ARG A 65 -16.33 3.00 -0.70
C ARG A 65 -17.64 3.79 -0.76
N ALA A 66 -18.70 3.23 -1.34
CA ALA A 66 -20.03 3.85 -1.32
C ALA A 66 -20.83 3.55 -0.04
N GLU A 67 -20.52 2.47 0.67
CA GLU A 67 -21.13 2.10 1.96
C GLU A 67 -20.54 2.90 3.13
N VAL A 68 -19.27 3.30 2.99
CA VAL A 68 -18.49 3.98 4.03
C VAL A 68 -18.57 5.50 3.85
N ASP A 69 -19.22 6.19 4.78
CA ASP A 69 -19.24 7.67 4.87
C ASP A 69 -18.09 8.22 5.75
N ASP A 70 -17.26 7.32 6.30
CA ASP A 70 -16.13 7.68 7.16
C ASP A 70 -14.82 7.68 6.38
N TYR A 71 -14.16 8.83 6.34
CA TYR A 71 -12.84 9.01 5.74
C TYR A 71 -11.74 8.24 6.48
N TRP A 72 -12.06 7.64 7.62
CA TRP A 72 -11.17 6.90 8.52
C TRP A 72 -11.49 5.40 8.61
N ASP A 73 -12.21 4.83 7.65
CA ASP A 73 -12.40 3.37 7.67
C ASP A 73 -11.05 2.66 7.51
N GLU A 74 -10.69 1.93 8.55
CA GLU A 74 -9.48 1.11 8.66
C GLU A 74 -9.77 -0.25 8.01
N SER A 75 -10.23 -0.25 6.76
CA SER A 75 -10.47 -1.49 6.01
C SER A 75 -10.31 -1.30 4.51
N TYR A 76 -9.98 -2.40 3.81
CA TYR A 76 -9.78 -2.37 2.36
C TYR A 76 -10.22 -3.68 1.70
N VAL A 77 -10.61 -3.61 0.44
CA VAL A 77 -10.97 -4.80 -0.33
C VAL A 77 -9.72 -5.50 -0.86
N ALA A 78 -9.64 -6.80 -0.61
CA ALA A 78 -8.62 -7.68 -1.16
C ALA A 78 -9.25 -8.79 -2.02
N GLY A 79 -8.63 -9.05 -3.16
CA GLY A 79 -8.93 -10.19 -4.01
C GLY A 79 -7.80 -11.22 -3.96
N ALA A 80 -8.12 -12.49 -3.80
CA ALA A 80 -7.16 -13.59 -3.83
C ALA A 80 -7.50 -14.67 -4.86
N PHE A 81 -6.51 -15.17 -5.59
CA PHE A 81 -6.67 -16.30 -6.52
C PHE A 81 -5.42 -17.20 -6.56
N SER A 82 -5.58 -18.44 -7.04
CA SER A 82 -4.48 -19.40 -7.15
C SER A 82 -3.69 -19.21 -8.45
N ALA A 83 -2.37 -19.30 -8.36
CA ALA A 83 -1.45 -19.29 -9.50
C ALA A 83 -0.41 -20.41 -9.34
N SER A 84 -0.02 -21.05 -10.43
CA SER A 84 1.05 -22.04 -10.40
C SER A 84 2.40 -21.34 -10.53
N GLY A 85 3.31 -21.64 -9.62
CA GLY A 85 4.64 -21.03 -9.56
C GLY A 85 5.73 -22.06 -9.33
N GLU A 86 6.90 -21.56 -8.97
CA GLU A 86 8.02 -22.39 -8.57
C GLU A 86 7.68 -23.13 -7.27
N ASN A 87 8.02 -24.43 -7.24
CA ASN A 87 7.86 -25.28 -6.06
C ASN A 87 6.40 -25.42 -5.54
N GLY A 88 5.41 -25.25 -6.43
CA GLY A 88 4.02 -25.61 -6.16
C GLY A 88 3.01 -24.52 -6.49
N ASP A 89 1.82 -24.65 -5.92
CA ASP A 89 0.77 -23.66 -6.03
C ASP A 89 1.01 -22.49 -5.09
N TRP A 90 0.65 -21.31 -5.56
CA TRP A 90 0.69 -20.05 -4.83
C TRP A 90 -0.70 -19.43 -4.82
N THR A 91 -0.93 -18.57 -3.84
CA THR A 91 -2.04 -17.62 -3.84
C THR A 91 -1.47 -16.23 -4.07
N LEU A 92 -1.98 -15.54 -5.09
CA LEU A 92 -1.77 -14.11 -5.28
C LEU A 92 -2.92 -13.38 -4.60
N VAL A 93 -2.58 -12.44 -3.72
CA VAL A 93 -3.49 -11.47 -3.12
C VAL A 93 -3.18 -10.10 -3.68
N LEU A 94 -4.22 -9.42 -4.14
CA LEU A 94 -4.17 -8.02 -4.55
C LEU A 94 -5.08 -7.21 -3.64
N GLY A 95 -4.49 -6.36 -2.81
CA GLY A 95 -5.19 -5.38 -1.99
C GLY A 95 -5.19 -4.03 -2.68
N LEU A 96 -6.37 -3.42 -2.77
CA LEU A 96 -6.53 -2.03 -3.19
C LEU A 96 -6.42 -1.13 -1.94
N ASP A 97 -5.24 -1.15 -1.33
CA ASP A 97 -4.93 -0.39 -0.12
C ASP A 97 -4.10 0.87 -0.45
N SER A 98 -3.82 1.68 0.58
CA SER A 98 -2.90 2.82 0.47
C SER A 98 -1.41 2.39 0.48
N GLY A 99 -1.11 1.10 0.28
CA GLY A 99 0.24 0.55 0.25
C GLY A 99 0.83 0.18 1.62
N LEU A 100 0.02 0.02 2.67
CA LEU A 100 0.51 -0.32 4.01
C LEU A 100 0.97 -1.79 4.14
N GLY A 101 0.65 -2.64 3.16
CA GLY A 101 1.07 -4.03 3.17
C GLY A 101 0.18 -4.92 4.04
N ILE A 102 0.58 -6.18 4.19
CA ILE A 102 -0.08 -7.12 5.09
C ILE A 102 0.61 -7.09 6.45
N ALA A 103 -0.17 -7.11 7.53
CA ALA A 103 0.34 -7.10 8.90
C ALA A 103 1.41 -8.20 9.14
N ALA A 104 2.51 -7.84 9.80
CA ALA A 104 3.65 -8.74 10.03
C ALA A 104 3.25 -10.10 10.67
N PRO A 105 2.42 -10.17 11.72
CA PRO A 105 2.01 -11.45 12.30
C PRO A 105 1.24 -12.36 11.32
N CYS A 106 0.52 -11.76 10.37
CA CYS A 106 -0.20 -12.47 9.32
C CYS A 106 0.78 -13.10 8.31
N VAL A 107 1.74 -12.33 7.78
CA VAL A 107 2.72 -12.85 6.81
C VAL A 107 3.69 -13.87 7.42
N GLU A 108 4.04 -13.74 8.70
CA GLU A 108 4.78 -14.77 9.43
C GLU A 108 3.98 -16.09 9.51
N THR A 109 2.69 -16.01 9.81
CA THR A 109 1.82 -17.19 9.89
C THR A 109 1.61 -17.85 8.52
N LEU A 110 1.46 -17.04 7.48
CA LEU A 110 1.28 -17.49 6.10
C LEU A 110 2.54 -18.14 5.52
N SER A 111 3.73 -17.66 5.91
CA SER A 111 5.00 -18.19 5.43
C SER A 111 5.45 -19.48 6.11
N LYS A 112 4.86 -19.89 7.25
CA LYS A 112 5.17 -21.18 7.90
C LYS A 112 4.98 -22.37 6.94
N GLY A 113 6.04 -23.15 6.72
CA GLY A 113 6.06 -24.28 5.79
C GLY A 113 6.09 -23.87 4.32
N GLY A 114 6.47 -22.64 4.02
CA GLY A 114 6.29 -22.00 2.72
C GLY A 114 7.11 -20.72 2.56
N ARG A 115 6.67 -19.89 1.62
CA ARG A 115 7.29 -18.60 1.27
C ARG A 115 6.20 -17.55 1.10
N VAL A 116 6.48 -16.34 1.56
CA VAL A 116 5.69 -15.15 1.21
C VAL A 116 6.60 -14.13 0.56
N VAL A 117 6.17 -13.59 -0.58
CA VAL A 117 6.80 -12.44 -1.24
C VAL A 117 5.74 -11.37 -1.38
N ALA A 118 5.96 -10.21 -0.80
CA ALA A 118 5.02 -9.10 -0.83
C ALA A 118 5.72 -7.84 -1.31
N HIS A 119 5.03 -7.04 -2.10
CA HIS A 119 5.41 -5.65 -2.32
C HIS A 119 4.20 -4.75 -2.30
N SER A 120 4.41 -3.55 -1.79
CA SER A 120 3.38 -2.52 -1.71
C SER A 120 3.91 -1.20 -2.22
N THR A 121 2.99 -0.35 -2.63
CA THR A 121 3.28 1.01 -3.06
C THR A 121 2.25 1.96 -2.50
N ASN A 122 2.69 3.10 -1.97
CA ASN A 122 1.81 4.20 -1.58
C ASN A 122 1.50 5.11 -2.79
N GLY A 123 1.23 4.46 -3.93
CA GLY A 123 0.92 5.09 -5.20
C GLY A 123 2.03 5.99 -5.73
N GLY A 124 1.67 7.26 -5.94
CA GLY A 124 2.57 8.29 -6.48
C GLY A 124 3.66 8.77 -5.52
N LYS A 125 3.64 8.34 -4.25
CA LYS A 125 4.63 8.70 -3.23
C LYS A 125 5.86 7.77 -3.31
N PRO A 126 7.03 8.22 -2.84
CA PRO A 126 8.28 7.45 -2.96
C PRO A 126 8.40 6.27 -1.98
N ILE A 127 7.30 5.88 -1.30
CA ILE A 127 7.28 4.82 -0.31
C ILE A 127 6.79 3.54 -0.99
N ASP A 128 7.74 2.65 -1.23
CA ASP A 128 7.53 1.33 -1.85
C ASP A 128 8.20 0.28 -0.98
N LEU A 129 7.46 -0.71 -0.50
CA LEU A 129 8.01 -1.74 0.39
C LEU A 129 8.13 -3.07 -0.33
N PHE A 130 9.18 -3.81 -0.01
CA PHE A 130 9.37 -5.20 -0.40
C PHE A 130 9.62 -6.06 0.84
N HIS A 131 9.01 -7.24 0.89
CA HIS A 131 9.20 -8.22 1.94
C HIS A 131 9.32 -9.63 1.37
N TRP A 132 10.29 -10.38 1.87
CA TRP A 132 10.44 -11.81 1.65
C TRP A 132 10.51 -12.54 2.99
N PHE A 133 9.54 -13.43 3.20
CA PHE A 133 9.50 -14.36 4.33
C PHE A 133 9.67 -15.80 3.86
N GLU A 134 10.37 -16.60 4.66
CA GLU A 134 10.44 -18.06 4.52
C GLU A 134 10.23 -18.69 5.89
N ASP A 135 9.35 -19.68 5.97
CA ASP A 135 9.12 -20.47 7.20
C ASP A 135 8.83 -19.66 8.47
N GLY A 136 8.18 -18.50 8.33
CA GLY A 136 7.84 -17.63 9.46
C GLY A 136 8.91 -16.61 9.82
N GLU A 137 10.05 -16.57 9.12
CA GLU A 137 11.11 -15.60 9.34
C GLU A 137 11.17 -14.56 8.22
N LEU A 138 11.30 -13.29 8.59
CA LEU A 138 11.62 -12.22 7.65
C LEU A 138 13.07 -12.39 7.16
N ARG A 139 13.25 -12.81 5.91
CA ARG A 139 14.57 -13.03 5.28
C ARG A 139 15.16 -11.71 4.80
N THR A 140 14.38 -10.95 4.05
CA THR A 140 14.80 -9.65 3.49
C THR A 140 13.60 -8.71 3.41
N ALA A 141 13.75 -7.48 3.89
CA ALA A 141 12.85 -6.37 3.63
C ALA A 141 13.63 -5.14 3.17
N PHE A 142 13.00 -4.27 2.39
CA PHE A 142 13.55 -2.95 2.08
C PHE A 142 12.49 -2.00 1.54
N GLU A 143 12.69 -0.70 1.76
CA GLU A 143 12.07 0.35 0.93
C GLU A 143 12.95 0.63 -0.30
N GLY A 144 14.25 0.89 -0.05
CA GLY A 144 15.29 1.04 -1.06
C GLY A 144 16.22 -0.16 -1.09
N PRO A 145 16.56 -0.70 -2.27
CA PRO A 145 17.28 -1.98 -2.37
C PRO A 145 18.69 -1.93 -1.78
N SER A 146 19.26 -0.76 -1.49
CA SER A 146 20.58 -0.57 -0.85
C SER A 146 20.56 -0.59 0.69
N SER A 147 19.38 -0.48 1.29
CA SER A 147 19.18 -0.54 2.75
C SER A 147 18.18 -1.66 3.04
N ARG A 148 18.69 -2.79 3.53
CA ARG A 148 17.93 -4.04 3.66
C ARG A 148 17.96 -4.53 5.10
N ASP A 149 16.83 -5.04 5.56
CA ASP A 149 16.62 -5.62 6.88
C ASP A 149 16.24 -7.11 6.78
N GLY A 150 16.26 -7.83 7.90
CA GLY A 150 15.87 -9.26 7.98
C GLY A 150 16.99 -10.17 8.49
N THR A 151 16.73 -11.48 8.51
CA THR A 151 17.69 -12.48 8.99
C THR A 151 18.81 -12.77 7.99
N THR A 152 18.55 -12.53 6.69
CA THR A 152 19.53 -12.69 5.60
C THR A 152 19.39 -11.55 4.58
N PRO A 153 19.65 -10.29 5.00
CA PRO A 153 19.34 -9.10 4.21
C PRO A 153 20.10 -9.02 2.87
N ASP A 154 21.30 -9.61 2.80
CA ASP A 154 22.16 -9.55 1.62
C ASP A 154 22.01 -10.75 0.67
N GLU A 155 21.20 -11.75 1.04
CA GLU A 155 21.02 -12.96 0.22
C GLU A 155 20.48 -12.63 -1.19
N LEU A 156 19.66 -11.59 -1.31
CA LEU A 156 19.07 -11.16 -2.57
C LEU A 156 19.96 -10.21 -3.39
N VAL A 157 21.11 -9.74 -2.91
CA VAL A 157 21.95 -8.76 -3.63
C VAL A 157 22.28 -9.20 -5.07
N PRO A 158 22.72 -10.45 -5.33
CA PRO A 158 22.95 -10.89 -6.71
C PRO A 158 21.69 -10.79 -7.57
N LEU A 159 20.54 -11.18 -7.02
CA LEU A 159 19.28 -11.19 -7.75
C LEU A 159 18.74 -9.78 -8.01
N LEU A 160 18.85 -8.88 -7.03
CA LEU A 160 18.48 -7.47 -7.14
C LEU A 160 19.23 -6.81 -8.29
N ARG A 161 20.53 -7.09 -8.42
CA ARG A 161 21.35 -6.59 -9.54
C ARG A 161 20.91 -7.17 -10.87
N GLU A 162 20.67 -8.47 -10.93
CA GLU A 162 20.22 -9.13 -12.16
C GLU A 162 18.89 -8.60 -12.67
N VAL A 163 17.95 -8.23 -11.79
CA VAL A 163 16.66 -7.65 -12.21
C VAL A 163 16.77 -6.16 -12.57
N GLY A 164 17.91 -5.53 -12.28
CA GLY A 164 18.27 -4.18 -12.75
C GLY A 164 18.42 -3.12 -11.66
N PHE A 165 18.38 -3.46 -10.37
CA PHE A 165 18.65 -2.46 -9.33
C PHE A 165 20.10 -1.95 -9.38
N PRO A 166 20.32 -0.64 -9.18
CA PRO A 166 21.64 -0.02 -9.25
C PRO A 166 22.44 -0.32 -7.97
N LEU A 167 22.97 -1.55 -7.88
CA LEU A 167 23.76 -2.02 -6.74
C LEU A 167 25.14 -2.54 -7.17
N THR A 168 26.15 -2.29 -6.32
CA THR A 168 27.49 -2.89 -6.40
C THR A 168 27.46 -4.38 -6.02
N LEU A 169 28.59 -5.08 -6.18
CA LEU A 169 28.72 -6.48 -5.75
C LEU A 169 28.48 -6.64 -4.24
N GLU A 170 28.83 -5.60 -3.49
CA GLU A 170 28.71 -5.50 -2.04
C GLU A 170 27.29 -5.07 -1.60
N GLY A 171 26.41 -4.74 -2.55
CA GLY A 171 25.03 -4.35 -2.26
C GLY A 171 24.85 -2.88 -1.87
N GLU A 172 25.85 -2.04 -2.09
CA GLU A 172 25.77 -0.58 -1.96
C GLU A 172 25.16 0.03 -3.23
N HIS A 173 24.65 1.26 -3.15
CA HIS A 173 24.14 1.96 -4.33
C HIS A 173 25.26 2.25 -5.34
N ASP A 174 25.06 1.87 -6.60
CA ASP A 174 25.98 2.15 -7.70
C ASP A 174 25.56 3.44 -8.43
N GLU A 175 26.23 4.56 -8.11
CA GLU A 175 25.98 5.86 -8.76
C GLU A 175 26.27 5.86 -10.27
N SER A 176 27.03 4.88 -10.78
CA SER A 176 27.37 4.77 -12.20
C SER A 176 26.34 3.96 -13.00
N ALA A 177 25.47 3.22 -12.32
CA ALA A 177 24.42 2.42 -12.96
C ALA A 177 23.28 3.31 -13.47
N PRO A 178 22.62 2.93 -14.58
CA PRO A 178 21.46 3.66 -15.07
C PRO A 178 20.30 3.57 -14.07
N ASP A 179 19.48 4.61 -14.01
CA ASP A 179 18.25 4.58 -13.23
C ASP A 179 17.28 3.52 -13.79
N VAL A 180 16.53 2.90 -12.89
CA VAL A 180 15.61 1.80 -13.20
C VAL A 180 14.23 2.12 -12.66
N ASP A 181 13.19 1.69 -13.39
CA ASP A 181 11.85 1.70 -12.85
C ASP A 181 11.75 0.71 -11.68
N ARG A 182 11.88 1.21 -10.45
CA ARG A 182 11.91 0.42 -9.22
C ARG A 182 10.69 -0.49 -9.09
N LYS A 183 9.50 -0.01 -9.46
CA LYS A 183 8.26 -0.77 -9.37
C LYS A 183 8.25 -1.94 -10.36
N ALA A 184 8.79 -1.73 -11.56
CA ALA A 184 9.00 -2.80 -12.53
C ALA A 184 10.09 -3.79 -12.09
N ALA A 185 11.17 -3.31 -11.47
CA ALA A 185 12.25 -4.14 -10.92
C ALA A 185 11.77 -5.04 -9.77
N VAL A 186 10.88 -4.54 -8.89
CA VAL A 186 10.27 -5.34 -7.82
C VAL A 186 9.36 -6.44 -8.37
N LEU A 187 8.59 -6.17 -9.43
CA LEU A 187 7.78 -7.21 -10.10
C LEU A 187 8.67 -8.28 -10.74
N ALA A 188 9.77 -7.88 -11.37
CA ALA A 188 10.77 -8.81 -11.89
C ALA A 188 11.40 -9.66 -10.78
N LEU A 189 11.78 -9.05 -9.65
CA LEU A 189 12.26 -9.76 -8.47
C LEU A 189 11.23 -10.78 -7.95
N THR A 190 9.97 -10.36 -7.89
CA THR A 190 8.86 -11.20 -7.47
C THR A 190 8.71 -12.43 -8.38
N GLU A 191 8.77 -12.26 -9.70
CA GLU A 191 8.77 -13.40 -10.63
C GLU A 191 9.97 -14.32 -10.41
N ARG A 192 11.16 -13.76 -10.18
CA ARG A 192 12.37 -14.56 -9.96
C ARG A 192 12.33 -15.39 -8.66
N LEU A 193 11.60 -14.93 -7.64
CA LEU A 193 11.49 -15.63 -6.36
C LEU A 193 10.33 -16.63 -6.28
N THR A 194 9.33 -16.46 -7.15
CA THR A 194 8.07 -17.21 -7.10
C THR A 194 7.80 -18.03 -8.35
N GLY A 195 8.53 -17.78 -9.45
CA GLY A 195 8.25 -18.33 -10.77
C GLY A 195 6.98 -17.79 -11.43
N ILE A 196 6.29 -16.81 -10.81
CA ILE A 196 5.01 -16.30 -11.29
C ILE A 196 5.23 -14.99 -12.04
N ARG A 197 4.94 -15.02 -13.34
CA ARG A 197 4.93 -13.83 -14.17
C ARG A 197 3.63 -13.06 -13.99
N VAL A 198 3.69 -11.96 -13.24
CA VAL A 198 2.54 -11.05 -13.10
C VAL A 198 2.34 -10.32 -14.42
N THR A 199 1.17 -10.47 -15.03
CA THR A 199 0.82 -9.78 -16.27
C THR A 199 -0.53 -9.11 -16.10
N GLU A 200 -0.80 -8.11 -16.95
CA GLU A 200 -2.11 -7.48 -16.97
C GLU A 200 -3.22 -8.51 -17.24
N SER A 201 -3.01 -9.45 -18.16
CA SER A 201 -3.96 -10.52 -18.45
C SER A 201 -4.15 -11.48 -17.27
N LEU A 202 -3.07 -11.82 -16.54
CA LEU A 202 -3.19 -12.69 -15.37
C LEU A 202 -4.14 -12.09 -14.33
N LEU A 203 -3.98 -10.81 -14.03
CA LEU A 203 -4.85 -10.12 -13.06
C LEU A 203 -6.26 -9.92 -13.63
N ARG A 204 -6.36 -9.50 -14.89
CA ARG A 204 -7.65 -9.20 -15.52
C ARG A 204 -8.54 -10.42 -15.68
N ASP A 205 -7.97 -11.60 -15.92
CA ASP A 205 -8.73 -12.79 -16.29
C ASP A 205 -8.94 -13.76 -15.11
N ALA A 206 -8.35 -13.48 -13.94
CA ALA A 206 -8.48 -14.31 -12.74
C ALA A 206 -9.86 -14.19 -12.08
N THR A 207 -10.40 -15.30 -11.57
CA THR A 207 -11.56 -15.26 -10.66
C THR A 207 -11.07 -15.07 -9.22
N TYR A 208 -11.38 -13.92 -8.65
CA TYR A 208 -10.98 -13.55 -7.30
C TYR A 208 -11.96 -14.10 -6.26
N VAL A 209 -11.43 -14.67 -5.18
CA VAL A 209 -12.13 -14.73 -3.90
C VAL A 209 -11.96 -13.38 -3.23
N LEU A 210 -13.05 -12.76 -2.82
CA LEU A 210 -13.05 -11.40 -2.27
C LEU A 210 -13.18 -11.42 -0.74
N GLY A 211 -12.49 -10.50 -0.08
CA GLY A 211 -12.65 -10.25 1.34
C GLY A 211 -12.40 -8.77 1.69
N LEU A 212 -13.10 -8.29 2.71
CA LEU A 212 -12.85 -6.99 3.32
C LEU A 212 -11.88 -7.18 4.49
N VAL A 213 -10.67 -6.66 4.34
CA VAL A 213 -9.56 -6.84 5.28
C VAL A 213 -9.52 -5.65 6.23
N PRO A 214 -9.48 -5.85 7.55
CA PRO A 214 -9.21 -4.75 8.47
C PRO A 214 -7.77 -4.25 8.27
N GLU A 215 -7.60 -2.96 8.05
CA GLU A 215 -6.32 -2.29 8.16
C GLU A 215 -5.91 -2.39 9.63
N GLN A 216 -4.87 -3.19 9.91
CA GLN A 216 -4.40 -3.31 11.28
C GLN A 216 -3.78 -1.98 11.69
N PRO A 217 -4.10 -1.45 12.88
CA PRO A 217 -3.44 -0.24 13.35
C PRO A 217 -1.94 -0.53 13.33
N ALA A 218 -1.15 0.42 12.81
CA ALA A 218 0.29 0.41 13.04
C ALA A 218 0.50 0.12 14.54
N GLU A 219 1.36 -0.86 14.87
CA GLU A 219 1.64 -1.31 16.25
C GLU A 219 1.41 -0.16 17.24
N GLU A 220 0.56 -0.35 18.27
CA GLU A 220 0.16 0.69 19.24
C GLU A 220 1.31 1.68 19.49
N TRP A 221 1.28 2.78 18.74
CA TRP A 221 2.38 3.71 18.69
C TRP A 221 2.19 4.58 19.90
N THR A 222 3.01 4.38 20.93
CA THR A 222 2.84 5.07 22.22
C THR A 222 3.06 6.59 22.11
N GLY A 223 3.66 7.05 21.01
CA GLY A 223 3.88 8.45 20.71
C GLY A 223 4.68 8.70 19.43
N VAL A 224 4.81 9.97 19.06
CA VAL A 224 5.64 10.45 17.94
C VAL A 224 6.74 11.32 18.48
N VAL A 225 7.98 11.05 18.04
CA VAL A 225 9.12 11.91 18.28
C VAL A 225 9.50 12.60 16.97
N ILE A 226 9.48 13.93 16.96
CA ILE A 226 10.09 14.74 15.91
C ILE A 226 11.43 15.21 16.45
N ASP A 227 12.51 14.69 15.86
CA ASP A 227 13.88 15.12 16.12
C ASP A 227 14.53 15.56 14.81
N ILE A 228 14.53 16.86 14.57
CA ILE A 228 15.05 17.47 13.34
C ILE A 228 16.16 18.42 13.72
N THR A 229 17.32 18.30 13.08
CA THR A 229 18.39 19.29 13.17
C THR A 229 18.48 20.01 11.82
N ASP A 230 18.43 21.34 11.84
CA ASP A 230 18.51 22.14 10.62
C ASP A 230 19.96 22.25 10.09
N ALA A 231 20.13 22.89 8.93
CA ALA A 231 21.43 23.07 8.29
C ALA A 231 22.39 23.98 9.10
N GLN A 232 21.87 24.70 10.09
CA GLN A 232 22.62 25.58 10.99
C GLN A 232 22.99 24.87 12.30
N GLY A 233 22.52 23.63 12.50
CA GLY A 233 22.77 22.82 13.69
C GLY A 233 21.77 23.05 14.83
N GLU A 234 20.70 23.80 14.60
CA GLU A 234 19.64 23.99 15.59
C GLU A 234 18.71 22.77 15.60
N ARG A 235 18.47 22.22 16.79
CA ARG A 235 17.69 21.00 16.99
C ARG A 235 16.27 21.32 17.47
N LEU A 236 15.28 20.86 16.71
CA LEU A 236 13.89 20.75 17.13
C LEU A 236 13.64 19.33 17.64
N TYR A 237 13.48 19.19 18.96
CA TYR A 237 13.00 17.96 19.58
C TYR A 237 11.59 18.19 20.13
N ARG A 238 10.64 17.35 19.72
CA ARG A 238 9.31 17.26 20.32
C ARG A 238 8.83 15.82 20.39
N GLU A 239 8.09 15.54 21.43
CA GLU A 239 7.48 14.25 21.69
C GLU A 239 6.01 14.48 22.04
N TRP A 240 5.13 13.67 21.47
CA TRP A 240 3.71 13.64 21.79
C TRP A 240 3.31 12.20 22.06
N SER A 241 2.50 11.98 23.10
CA SER A 241 1.93 10.65 23.33
C SER A 241 0.79 10.35 22.37
N TYR A 242 0.45 9.07 22.22
CA TYR A 242 -0.73 8.63 21.50
C TYR A 242 -2.00 9.35 21.97
N GLU A 243 -2.21 9.44 23.29
CA GLU A 243 -3.40 10.07 23.87
C GLU A 243 -3.51 11.56 23.49
N GLU A 244 -2.37 12.28 23.45
CA GLU A 244 -2.35 13.69 23.05
C GLU A 244 -2.68 13.87 21.57
N ILE A 245 -2.18 12.98 20.72
CA ILE A 245 -2.46 12.98 19.28
C ILE A 245 -3.91 12.58 19.02
N ALA A 246 -4.40 11.51 19.64
CA ALA A 246 -5.78 11.04 19.53
C ALA A 246 -6.76 12.13 19.99
N ALA A 247 -6.53 12.75 21.15
CA ALA A 247 -7.38 13.85 21.63
C ALA A 247 -7.30 15.12 20.75
N ALA A 248 -6.17 15.37 20.09
CA ALA A 248 -6.08 16.44 19.08
C ALA A 248 -6.87 16.06 17.82
N SER A 249 -6.74 14.83 17.35
CA SER A 249 -7.45 14.31 16.17
C SER A 249 -8.96 14.30 16.39
N ASP A 250 -9.43 13.85 17.57
CA ASP A 250 -10.85 13.86 17.94
C ASP A 250 -11.42 15.28 18.03
N ARG A 251 -10.64 16.25 18.50
CA ARG A 251 -11.04 17.67 18.49
C ARG A 251 -11.18 18.20 17.07
N VAL A 252 -10.23 17.87 16.19
CA VAL A 252 -10.30 18.24 14.76
C VAL A 252 -11.49 17.55 14.09
N ARG A 253 -11.74 16.27 14.38
CA ARG A 253 -12.89 15.49 13.92
C ARG A 253 -14.22 16.13 14.34
N ALA A 254 -14.35 16.49 15.62
CA ALA A 254 -15.54 17.18 16.13
C ALA A 254 -15.75 18.55 15.47
N GLN A 255 -14.67 19.26 15.14
CA GLN A 255 -14.73 20.56 14.47
C GLN A 255 -15.07 20.44 12.98
N ALA A 256 -14.55 19.43 12.28
CA ALA A 256 -14.86 19.16 10.88
C ALA A 256 -16.31 18.72 10.69
N ASN A 257 -16.84 17.93 11.61
CA ASN A 257 -18.23 17.44 11.60
C ASN A 257 -19.24 18.46 12.18
N ALA A 258 -18.79 19.63 12.62
CA ALA A 258 -19.68 20.68 13.09
C ALA A 258 -20.45 21.27 11.91
N PRO A 259 -21.79 21.44 12.00
CA PRO A 259 -22.58 22.01 10.92
C PRO A 259 -22.13 23.44 10.63
N VAL A 260 -21.74 23.70 9.38
CA VAL A 260 -21.38 25.05 8.92
C VAL A 260 -22.66 25.90 8.88
N VAL A 261 -22.83 26.76 9.88
CA VAL A 261 -23.90 27.76 9.88
C VAL A 261 -23.49 28.90 8.95
N VAL A 262 -23.97 28.88 7.71
CA VAL A 262 -23.87 30.03 6.80
C VAL A 262 -24.89 31.08 7.25
N THR A 263 -24.45 32.09 8.00
CA THR A 263 -25.27 33.25 8.31
C THR A 263 -25.30 34.19 7.10
N TYR A 264 -26.44 34.21 6.40
CA TYR A 264 -26.68 35.18 5.34
C TYR A 264 -26.97 36.55 5.96
N ASN A 265 -25.98 37.45 5.96
CA ASN A 265 -26.21 38.87 6.27
C ASN A 265 -26.87 39.55 5.07
N GLY A 266 -28.20 39.58 5.04
CA GLY A 266 -28.95 40.38 4.08
C GLY A 266 -28.63 41.88 4.24
N PRO A 267 -28.59 42.65 3.15
CA PRO A 267 -28.25 44.07 3.21
C PRO A 267 -29.32 44.88 3.97
N PRO A 268 -28.93 45.94 4.69
CA PRO A 268 -29.87 46.76 5.47
C PRO A 268 -30.84 47.50 4.56
N ALA A 269 -32.11 47.54 4.96
CA ALA A 269 -33.17 48.24 4.24
C ALA A 269 -32.89 49.75 4.15
N PRO A 270 -33.19 50.42 3.03
CA PRO A 270 -32.97 51.85 2.89
C PRO A 270 -33.98 52.64 3.72
N ASP A 271 -33.44 53.58 4.48
CA ASP A 271 -34.11 54.53 5.36
C ASP A 271 -35.03 55.46 4.56
N ARG A 272 -36.33 55.47 4.89
CA ARG A 272 -37.31 56.42 4.36
C ARG A 272 -37.41 57.59 5.33
N SER A 273 -36.64 58.64 5.09
CA SER A 273 -36.87 59.95 5.70
C SER A 273 -37.82 60.76 4.81
N GLU A 274 -39.00 61.03 5.37
CA GLU A 274 -40.01 61.94 4.87
C GLU A 274 -39.47 63.38 4.92
N HIS A 275 -39.47 64.10 3.79
CA HIS A 275 -39.33 65.55 3.78
C HIS A 275 -40.72 66.15 3.63
N GLU A 276 -41.26 66.65 4.75
CA GLU A 276 -42.34 67.62 4.78
C GLU A 276 -41.87 68.92 4.09
N THR A 277 -42.61 69.36 3.08
CA THR A 277 -42.62 70.75 2.61
C THR A 277 -43.97 71.36 2.94
N GLY A 278 -43.99 72.35 3.82
CA GLY A 278 -45.19 73.12 4.14
C GLY A 278 -44.86 74.58 4.47
N ALA A 279 -45.54 75.48 3.72
CA ALA A 279 -45.64 76.94 3.82
C ALA A 279 -44.67 77.77 2.97
#